data_AF-A0A658Z668-F1
#
_entry.id   AF-A0A658Z668-F1
#
_cell.length_a   1.000
_cell.length_b   1.000
_cell.length_c   1.000
_cell.angle_alpha   90.00
_cell.angle_beta   90.00
_cell.angle_gamma   90.00
#
_symmetry.space_group_name_H-M   'P 1'
#
loop_
_entity.id
_entity.type
_entity.pdbx_description
1 polymer ?
#
loop_
_entity_poly.entity_id
_entity_poly.type
_entity_poly.pdbx_seq_one_letter_code
_entity_poly.pdbx_strand_id
1 'polypeptide(L)'
;MRAETAAKRAEDIADVVSLEDASTTKKGIVQLSSATNSASESLAATAKAVKVVMDETNKKAPLNSPALTGTPTTPTAPKGTNNTQIASTAYVMAAIAALVDSSPDALNTLNELAAALGNDPNFATTMTNALAGKQPKDATLTALAGLATAADRFPYFTGNDVASLATLTKVGRDILAKSTVAAVIEYLGLQETVNKADNAVQKTGDTLSGGLTFENDSILAWIRNTDWAKIGFKNDSDADTDSYMWFETGDNGNEYFKWRHRLAGGQLKELMNLKWDSLNILVNAVINGCLGIGTTNALGGNSIAFGDNDTGLKQNGDGLLDVYANGQHVFRFQNGVAIAFKNIQAGTARKFTLSSANNSTKNAAFYLWGNPSRPVVAELGDDSGWHFFSQRNPDNSIVFTVNGQVIPLNYGNFDARYKYRTEGVQDVRYGHEMYYSPGSNTVSWRFCAPSGHGLSGMAISDTGRNSADNVDGVYYRPLQKLINGTWYNVASI
;
A
#
# COMPACT_ATOMS: atom_id res chain seq x y z
N MET A 1 -22.17 -101.71 204.05
CA MET A 1 -21.24 -100.56 203.93
C MET A 1 -21.53 -99.89 202.59
N ARG A 2 -22.06 -98.65 202.56
CA ARG A 2 -22.66 -98.05 201.33
C ARG A 2 -21.69 -97.19 200.49
N ALA A 3 -20.39 -97.14 200.84
CA ALA A 3 -19.44 -96.20 200.27
C ALA A 3 -18.71 -96.71 199.01
N GLU A 4 -18.26 -97.98 198.98
CA GLU A 4 -17.50 -98.52 197.83
C GLU A 4 -18.32 -98.58 196.53
N THR A 5 -19.65 -98.76 196.64
CA THR A 5 -20.57 -98.75 195.50
C THR A 5 -20.68 -97.39 194.79
N ALA A 6 -20.24 -96.29 195.44
CA ALA A 6 -20.22 -94.96 194.85
C ALA A 6 -18.87 -94.64 194.16
N ALA A 7 -17.74 -95.09 194.73
CA ALA A 7 -16.41 -94.79 194.19
C ALA A 7 -16.16 -95.48 192.84
N LYS A 8 -16.46 -96.78 192.72
CA LYS A 8 -16.18 -97.51 191.47
C LYS A 8 -17.00 -97.01 190.28
N ARG A 9 -18.25 -96.58 190.53
CA ARG A 9 -19.12 -95.93 189.53
C ARG A 9 -18.62 -94.57 189.04
N ALA A 10 -17.70 -93.91 189.74
CA ALA A 10 -17.09 -92.67 189.27
C ALA A 10 -15.94 -92.94 188.29
N GLU A 11 -15.16 -94.01 188.49
CA GLU A 11 -14.11 -94.43 187.56
C GLU A 11 -14.69 -94.92 186.23
N ASP A 12 -15.74 -95.77 186.26
CA ASP A 12 -16.40 -96.29 185.05
C ASP A 12 -17.07 -95.20 184.19
N ILE A 13 -17.33 -94.01 184.74
CA ILE A 13 -17.84 -92.84 183.99
C ILE A 13 -16.69 -91.99 183.43
N ALA A 14 -15.53 -91.95 184.09
CA ALA A 14 -14.40 -91.14 183.63
C ALA A 14 -13.75 -91.71 182.36
N ASP A 15 -13.59 -93.04 182.26
CA ASP A 15 -12.88 -93.68 181.15
C ASP A 15 -13.66 -93.62 179.83
N VAL A 16 -15.01 -93.55 179.91
CA VAL A 16 -15.92 -93.37 178.76
C VAL A 16 -15.93 -91.92 178.23
N VAL A 17 -15.26 -90.97 178.88
CA VAL A 17 -15.30 -89.53 178.57
C VAL A 17 -13.94 -89.00 178.04
N SER A 18 -13.08 -89.88 177.53
CA SER A 18 -11.92 -89.47 176.73
C SER A 18 -12.37 -88.99 175.33
N LEU A 19 -12.16 -87.70 175.02
CA LEU A 19 -12.54 -87.08 173.75
C LEU A 19 -11.33 -86.93 172.83
N GLU A 20 -11.40 -87.51 171.63
CA GLU A 20 -10.39 -87.37 170.56
C GLU A 20 -10.79 -86.32 169.51
N ASP A 21 -9.83 -85.83 168.73
CA ASP A 21 -10.06 -84.94 167.58
C ASP A 21 -10.73 -85.66 166.39
N ALA A 22 -11.51 -84.92 165.58
CA ALA A 22 -12.19 -85.48 164.42
C ALA A 22 -11.29 -85.56 163.18
N SER A 23 -11.58 -86.53 162.31
CA SER A 23 -11.06 -86.61 160.95
C SER A 23 -12.21 -86.71 159.95
N THR A 24 -11.90 -86.72 158.65
CA THR A 24 -12.87 -87.00 157.59
C THR A 24 -13.45 -88.42 157.63
N THR A 25 -12.91 -89.31 158.47
CA THR A 25 -13.33 -90.72 158.62
C THR A 25 -13.66 -91.14 160.06
N LYS A 26 -13.33 -90.35 161.09
CA LYS A 26 -13.58 -90.64 162.52
C LYS A 26 -14.21 -89.42 163.20
N LYS A 27 -15.26 -89.64 164.00
CA LYS A 27 -15.92 -88.56 164.78
C LYS A 27 -15.07 -88.16 166.00
N GLY A 28 -15.01 -86.87 166.28
CA GLY A 28 -14.28 -86.27 167.40
C GLY A 28 -14.58 -84.76 167.52
N ILE A 29 -13.74 -84.03 168.25
CA ILE A 29 -13.79 -82.56 168.38
C ILE A 29 -12.96 -81.86 167.29
N VAL A 30 -13.34 -80.65 166.86
CA VAL A 30 -12.64 -79.86 165.82
C VAL A 30 -12.65 -78.38 166.16
N GLN A 31 -11.52 -77.71 165.94
CA GLN A 31 -11.43 -76.24 166.03
C GLN A 31 -11.90 -75.57 164.73
N LEU A 32 -12.54 -74.39 164.87
CA LEU A 32 -13.11 -73.62 163.77
C LEU A 32 -12.20 -72.43 163.40
N SER A 33 -11.99 -72.19 162.10
CA SER A 33 -11.21 -71.06 161.57
C SER A 33 -12.03 -70.11 160.71
N SER A 34 -11.78 -68.80 160.84
CA SER A 34 -12.44 -67.75 160.05
C SER A 34 -11.52 -67.08 159.02
N ALA A 35 -10.33 -67.62 158.77
CA ALA A 35 -9.42 -67.11 157.73
C ALA A 35 -9.93 -67.49 156.33
N THR A 36 -10.01 -66.51 155.42
CA THR A 36 -10.53 -66.68 154.04
C THR A 36 -9.50 -67.24 153.06
N ASN A 37 -8.29 -67.53 153.54
CA ASN A 37 -7.14 -68.05 152.81
C ASN A 37 -6.38 -69.12 153.61
N SER A 38 -7.07 -69.83 154.51
CA SER A 38 -6.45 -70.90 155.33
C SER A 38 -5.93 -72.04 154.45
N ALA A 39 -4.70 -72.49 154.73
CA ALA A 39 -4.10 -73.69 154.14
C ALA A 39 -4.11 -74.90 155.11
N SER A 40 -4.77 -74.79 156.27
CA SER A 40 -4.86 -75.87 157.25
C SER A 40 -6.01 -76.83 156.93
N GLU A 41 -5.71 -78.13 156.89
CA GLU A 41 -6.69 -79.21 156.71
C GLU A 41 -7.24 -79.76 158.04
N SER A 42 -6.67 -79.36 159.18
CA SER A 42 -7.08 -79.79 160.53
C SER A 42 -8.09 -78.87 161.21
N LEU A 43 -8.52 -77.79 160.54
CA LEU A 43 -9.47 -76.80 161.03
C LEU A 43 -10.67 -76.69 160.09
N ALA A 44 -11.89 -76.71 160.63
CA ALA A 44 -13.08 -76.50 159.81
C ALA A 44 -13.32 -75.01 159.54
N ALA A 45 -13.58 -74.66 158.28
CA ALA A 45 -13.90 -73.29 157.88
C ALA A 45 -15.26 -72.85 158.44
N THR A 46 -15.34 -71.65 159.04
CA THR A 46 -16.62 -71.06 159.45
C THR A 46 -17.41 -70.55 158.26
N ALA A 47 -18.74 -70.47 158.40
CA ALA A 47 -19.62 -69.85 157.40
C ALA A 47 -19.22 -68.41 157.03
N LYS A 48 -18.55 -67.68 157.94
CA LYS A 48 -18.00 -66.35 157.68
C LYS A 48 -16.88 -66.39 156.62
N ALA A 49 -15.97 -67.35 156.70
CA ALA A 49 -14.89 -67.49 155.72
C ALA A 49 -15.45 -67.88 154.33
N VAL A 50 -16.38 -68.84 154.29
CA VAL A 50 -17.04 -69.29 153.06
C VAL A 50 -17.78 -68.13 152.36
N LYS A 51 -18.54 -67.30 153.11
CA LYS A 51 -19.28 -66.19 152.51
C LYS A 51 -18.37 -65.18 151.81
N VAL A 52 -17.26 -64.77 152.43
CA VAL A 52 -16.35 -63.77 151.85
C VAL A 52 -15.72 -64.25 150.55
N VAL A 53 -15.33 -65.54 150.48
CA VAL A 53 -14.81 -66.14 149.24
C VAL A 53 -15.87 -66.15 148.14
N MET A 54 -17.13 -66.42 148.48
CA MET A 54 -18.24 -66.41 147.52
C MET A 54 -18.58 -64.99 147.03
N ASP A 55 -18.58 -64.00 147.93
CA ASP A 55 -18.83 -62.59 147.61
C ASP A 55 -17.78 -62.02 146.63
N GLU A 56 -16.50 -62.40 146.76
CA GLU A 56 -15.44 -62.02 145.81
C GLU A 56 -15.51 -62.78 144.48
N THR A 57 -15.87 -64.07 144.52
CA THR A 57 -16.02 -64.87 143.28
C THR A 57 -17.12 -64.28 142.39
N ASN A 58 -18.21 -63.80 142.98
CA ASN A 58 -19.32 -63.14 142.27
C ASN A 58 -18.96 -61.79 141.61
N LYS A 59 -17.77 -61.20 141.87
CA LYS A 59 -17.33 -59.94 141.25
C LYS A 59 -16.50 -60.14 139.98
N LYS A 60 -16.09 -61.38 139.65
CA LYS A 60 -15.23 -61.67 138.50
C LYS A 60 -16.04 -62.11 137.29
N ALA A 61 -15.63 -61.68 136.11
CA ALA A 61 -16.28 -62.06 134.86
C ALA A 61 -15.98 -63.53 134.48
N PRO A 62 -16.89 -64.23 133.76
CA PRO A 62 -16.64 -65.57 133.24
C PRO A 62 -15.39 -65.62 132.36
N LEU A 63 -14.58 -66.68 132.51
CA LEU A 63 -13.30 -66.82 131.80
C LEU A 63 -13.48 -67.00 130.27
N ASN A 64 -14.57 -67.64 129.84
CA ASN A 64 -14.94 -67.78 128.44
C ASN A 64 -16.07 -66.82 128.09
N SER A 65 -15.85 -66.01 127.05
CA SER A 65 -16.82 -65.05 126.48
C SER A 65 -17.49 -64.12 127.51
N PRO A 66 -16.73 -63.30 128.26
CA PRO A 66 -17.30 -62.32 129.17
C PRO A 66 -18.14 -61.29 128.40
N ALA A 67 -19.41 -61.15 128.76
CA ALA A 67 -20.27 -60.08 128.26
C ALA A 67 -19.85 -58.75 128.90
N LEU A 68 -19.15 -57.91 128.14
CA LEU A 68 -18.73 -56.58 128.60
C LEU A 68 -19.91 -55.61 128.56
N THR A 69 -20.15 -54.90 129.66
CA THR A 69 -21.18 -53.85 129.77
C THR A 69 -20.54 -52.54 130.22
N GLY A 70 -21.20 -51.41 129.95
CA GLY A 70 -20.60 -50.07 130.13
C GLY A 70 -19.66 -49.70 128.98
N THR A 71 -18.57 -48.98 129.28
CA THR A 71 -17.59 -48.49 128.28
C THR A 71 -16.22 -49.16 128.50
N PRO A 72 -16.00 -50.39 128.02
CA PRO A 72 -14.72 -51.09 128.19
C PRO A 72 -13.60 -50.41 127.36
N THR A 73 -12.48 -50.10 128.00
CA THR A 73 -11.29 -49.51 127.36
C THR A 73 -10.25 -50.58 127.03
N THR A 74 -9.72 -50.56 125.80
CA THR A 74 -8.62 -51.42 125.34
C THR A 74 -7.50 -50.57 124.70
N PRO A 75 -6.21 -50.97 124.80
CA PRO A 75 -5.13 -50.28 124.09
C PRO A 75 -5.37 -50.19 122.57
N THR A 76 -4.90 -49.11 121.94
CA THR A 76 -4.93 -48.96 120.49
C THR A 76 -3.81 -49.79 119.85
N ALA A 77 -4.16 -50.70 118.96
CA ALA A 77 -3.19 -51.56 118.27
C ALA A 77 -2.41 -50.82 117.16
N PRO A 78 -1.17 -51.24 116.84
CA PRO A 78 -0.43 -50.71 115.70
C PRO A 78 -1.12 -50.99 114.34
N LYS A 79 -0.97 -50.08 113.38
CA LYS A 79 -1.53 -50.19 112.01
C LYS A 79 -1.12 -51.53 111.36
N GLY A 80 -2.10 -52.29 110.85
CA GLY A 80 -1.88 -53.60 110.22
C GLY A 80 -2.04 -54.80 111.16
N THR A 81 -2.39 -54.59 112.43
CA THR A 81 -2.74 -55.69 113.35
C THR A 81 -3.99 -56.43 112.86
N ASN A 82 -3.87 -57.75 112.68
CA ASN A 82 -4.88 -58.63 112.08
C ASN A 82 -5.15 -59.91 112.89
N ASN A 83 -4.98 -59.84 114.21
CA ASN A 83 -5.24 -60.94 115.15
C ASN A 83 -6.64 -60.80 115.80
N THR A 84 -6.94 -61.62 116.79
CA THR A 84 -8.23 -61.65 117.51
C THR A 84 -8.38 -60.60 118.63
N GLN A 85 -7.52 -59.57 118.69
CA GLN A 85 -7.65 -58.48 119.67
C GLN A 85 -8.87 -57.59 119.36
N ILE A 86 -9.48 -57.03 120.41
CA ILE A 86 -10.58 -56.07 120.28
C ILE A 86 -10.04 -54.77 119.67
N ALA A 87 -10.56 -54.38 118.50
CA ALA A 87 -10.20 -53.14 117.84
C ALA A 87 -10.75 -51.91 118.61
N SER A 88 -9.86 -51.03 119.07
CA SER A 88 -10.24 -49.72 119.60
C SER A 88 -10.83 -48.81 118.50
N THR A 89 -11.68 -47.86 118.87
CA THR A 89 -12.25 -46.86 117.94
C THR A 89 -11.20 -46.03 117.21
N ALA A 90 -10.07 -45.72 117.86
CA ALA A 90 -8.95 -45.00 117.25
C ALA A 90 -8.31 -45.77 116.09
N TYR A 91 -8.20 -47.10 116.20
CA TYR A 91 -7.69 -47.98 115.14
C TYR A 91 -8.61 -47.96 113.91
N VAL A 92 -9.93 -48.02 114.13
CA VAL A 92 -10.93 -48.01 113.05
C VAL A 92 -10.92 -46.68 112.29
N MET A 93 -10.85 -45.54 112.99
CA MET A 93 -10.77 -44.22 112.35
C MET A 93 -9.50 -44.07 111.49
N ALA A 94 -8.35 -44.55 111.98
CA ALA A 94 -7.10 -44.52 111.23
C ALA A 94 -7.11 -45.42 109.97
N ALA A 95 -7.89 -46.51 110.00
CA ALA A 95 -8.09 -47.38 108.83
C ALA A 95 -9.01 -46.73 107.77
N ILE A 96 -10.08 -46.03 108.19
CA ILE A 96 -11.00 -45.34 107.28
C ILE A 96 -10.31 -44.20 106.54
N ALA A 97 -9.52 -43.37 107.24
CA ALA A 97 -8.79 -42.27 106.61
C ALA A 97 -7.86 -42.74 105.47
N ALA A 98 -7.14 -43.85 105.68
CA ALA A 98 -6.25 -44.44 104.68
C ALA A 98 -6.97 -45.02 103.45
N LEU A 99 -8.28 -45.29 103.53
CA LEU A 99 -9.10 -45.69 102.38
C LEU A 99 -9.54 -44.48 101.56
N VAL A 100 -9.89 -43.36 102.22
CA VAL A 100 -10.32 -42.13 101.55
C VAL A 100 -9.19 -41.55 100.68
N ASP A 101 -7.97 -41.49 101.22
CA ASP A 101 -6.76 -41.03 100.52
C ASP A 101 -6.35 -41.92 99.32
N SER A 102 -7.03 -43.04 99.08
CA SER A 102 -6.78 -43.94 97.94
C SER A 102 -7.76 -43.76 96.76
N SER A 103 -8.59 -42.71 96.77
CA SER A 103 -9.62 -42.49 95.73
C SER A 103 -9.07 -41.82 94.45
N PRO A 104 -9.47 -42.23 93.22
CA PRO A 104 -8.74 -41.88 91.98
C PRO A 104 -9.24 -40.63 91.21
N ASP A 105 -8.50 -40.27 90.16
CA ASP A 105 -8.52 -39.03 89.34
C ASP A 105 -9.86 -38.54 88.74
N ALA A 106 -10.96 -39.28 88.87
CA ALA A 106 -12.24 -38.94 88.24
C ALA A 106 -12.91 -37.67 88.79
N LEU A 107 -12.44 -37.14 89.92
CA LEU A 107 -12.86 -35.85 90.49
C LEU A 107 -12.10 -34.64 89.92
N ASN A 108 -11.01 -34.85 89.18
CA ASN A 108 -10.20 -33.77 88.59
C ASN A 108 -10.80 -33.23 87.28
N THR A 109 -11.33 -34.10 86.42
CA THR A 109 -11.73 -33.75 85.04
C THR A 109 -12.86 -32.73 84.91
N LEU A 110 -13.83 -32.70 85.84
CA LEU A 110 -14.87 -31.66 85.86
C LEU A 110 -14.31 -30.28 86.25
N ASN A 111 -13.31 -30.25 87.15
CA ASN A 111 -12.63 -29.03 87.55
C ASN A 111 -11.70 -28.52 86.42
N GLU A 112 -11.02 -29.43 85.71
CA GLU A 112 -10.22 -29.09 84.52
C GLU A 112 -11.08 -28.55 83.37
N LEU A 113 -12.25 -29.15 83.09
CA LEU A 113 -13.19 -28.65 82.08
C LEU A 113 -13.75 -27.26 82.46
N ALA A 114 -14.10 -27.05 83.72
CA ALA A 114 -14.53 -25.73 84.21
C ALA A 114 -13.41 -24.70 84.04
N ALA A 115 -12.17 -25.03 84.45
CA ALA A 115 -11.01 -24.15 84.32
C ALA A 115 -10.65 -23.85 82.85
N ALA A 116 -10.73 -24.84 81.95
CA ALA A 116 -10.48 -24.68 80.51
C ALA A 116 -11.50 -23.75 79.82
N LEU A 117 -12.73 -23.68 80.35
CA LEU A 117 -13.76 -22.72 79.93
C LEU A 117 -13.74 -21.41 80.75
N GLY A 118 -12.68 -21.18 81.54
CA GLY A 118 -12.47 -19.95 82.30
C GLY A 118 -13.28 -19.82 83.59
N ASN A 119 -13.86 -20.91 84.10
CA ASN A 119 -14.81 -20.95 85.22
C ASN A 119 -16.01 -20.02 85.04
N ASP A 120 -16.44 -19.79 83.80
CA ASP A 120 -17.51 -18.85 83.46
C ASP A 120 -18.91 -19.50 83.57
N PRO A 121 -19.73 -19.15 84.59
CA PRO A 121 -21.08 -19.69 84.72
C PRO A 121 -22.03 -19.22 83.60
N ASN A 122 -21.63 -18.23 82.81
CA ASN A 122 -22.38 -17.69 81.67
C ASN A 122 -21.64 -17.91 80.34
N PHE A 123 -20.77 -18.93 80.23
CA PHE A 123 -19.91 -19.17 79.05
C PHE A 123 -20.61 -19.00 77.70
N ALA A 124 -21.85 -19.51 77.56
CA ALA A 124 -22.66 -19.33 76.35
C ALA A 124 -22.92 -17.84 76.04
N THR A 125 -23.38 -17.07 77.03
CA THR A 125 -23.57 -15.60 76.93
C THR A 125 -22.27 -14.87 76.64
N THR A 126 -21.17 -15.27 77.29
CA THR A 126 -19.85 -14.66 77.09
C THR A 126 -19.32 -14.92 75.68
N MET A 127 -19.48 -16.13 75.13
CA MET A 127 -19.15 -16.39 73.74
C MET A 127 -20.11 -15.70 72.76
N THR A 128 -21.41 -15.64 73.04
CA THR A 128 -22.36 -14.84 72.24
C THR A 128 -21.94 -13.38 72.20
N ASN A 129 -21.56 -12.78 73.33
CA ASN A 129 -21.07 -11.40 73.41
C ASN A 129 -19.71 -11.21 72.70
N ALA A 130 -18.77 -12.13 72.91
CA ALA A 130 -17.46 -12.11 72.29
C ALA A 130 -17.52 -12.26 70.77
N LEU A 131 -18.53 -12.96 70.23
CA LEU A 131 -18.81 -13.11 68.80
C LEU A 131 -19.60 -11.93 68.24
N ALA A 132 -20.65 -11.46 68.91
CA ALA A 132 -21.45 -10.31 68.50
C ALA A 132 -20.59 -9.04 68.36
N GLY A 133 -19.57 -8.89 69.22
CA GLY A 133 -18.58 -7.82 69.14
C GLY A 133 -17.47 -8.00 68.10
N LYS A 134 -17.49 -9.00 67.20
CA LYS A 134 -16.43 -9.18 66.18
C LYS A 134 -16.64 -8.30 64.95
N GLN A 135 -17.85 -8.28 64.38
CA GLN A 135 -18.16 -7.46 63.21
C GLN A 135 -17.96 -5.95 63.47
N PRO A 136 -18.37 -5.38 64.64
CA PRO A 136 -18.12 -3.97 64.98
C PRO A 136 -16.65 -3.55 65.16
N LYS A 137 -15.69 -4.47 65.18
CA LYS A 137 -14.25 -4.14 65.37
C LYS A 137 -13.57 -3.65 64.10
N ASP A 138 -14.18 -3.89 62.95
CA ASP A 138 -13.74 -3.35 61.67
C ASP A 138 -14.82 -2.37 61.20
N ALA A 139 -14.47 -1.09 61.15
CA ALA A 139 -15.42 -0.03 60.83
C ALA A 139 -15.90 -0.11 59.36
N THR A 140 -15.05 -0.62 58.45
CA THR A 140 -15.40 -0.89 57.06
C THR A 140 -16.38 -2.06 56.93
N LEU A 141 -16.18 -3.18 57.63
CA LEU A 141 -17.16 -4.29 57.67
C LEU A 141 -18.48 -3.84 58.32
N THR A 142 -18.41 -3.00 59.35
CA THR A 142 -19.59 -2.42 60.00
C THR A 142 -20.39 -1.56 59.02
N ALA A 143 -19.71 -0.69 58.26
CA ALA A 143 -20.34 0.16 57.27
C ALA A 143 -20.97 -0.63 56.12
N LEU A 144 -20.27 -1.66 55.60
CA LEU A 144 -20.79 -2.53 54.55
C LEU A 144 -21.99 -3.36 55.01
N ALA A 145 -21.97 -3.91 56.22
CA ALA A 145 -23.07 -4.69 56.78
C ALA A 145 -24.28 -3.83 57.21
N GLY A 146 -24.08 -2.53 57.42
CA GLY A 146 -25.15 -1.56 57.67
C GLY A 146 -25.91 -1.10 56.42
N LEU A 147 -25.48 -1.51 55.21
CA LEU A 147 -26.15 -1.13 53.97
C LEU A 147 -27.49 -1.87 53.81
N ALA A 148 -28.57 -1.11 53.61
CA ALA A 148 -29.90 -1.68 53.38
C ALA A 148 -29.95 -2.49 52.07
N THR A 149 -30.33 -3.76 52.15
CA THR A 149 -30.43 -4.63 50.98
C THR A 149 -31.54 -4.15 50.02
N ALA A 150 -31.18 -3.91 48.77
CA ALA A 150 -32.10 -3.48 47.72
C ALA A 150 -31.60 -3.90 46.34
N ALA A 151 -32.53 -4.20 45.43
CA ALA A 151 -32.22 -4.41 44.02
C ALA A 151 -31.63 -3.14 43.38
N ASP A 152 -30.87 -3.32 42.31
CA ASP A 152 -30.33 -2.23 41.49
C ASP A 152 -29.44 -1.23 42.26
N ARG A 153 -28.71 -1.70 43.28
CA ARG A 153 -27.76 -0.90 44.06
C ARG A 153 -26.32 -1.38 43.93
N PHE A 154 -25.38 -0.44 44.04
CA PHE A 154 -23.94 -0.69 44.08
C PHE A 154 -23.34 -0.09 45.37
N PRO A 155 -22.73 -0.91 46.26
CA PRO A 155 -21.97 -0.44 47.41
C PRO A 155 -20.75 0.39 47.00
N TYR A 156 -20.56 1.56 47.61
CA TYR A 156 -19.38 2.39 47.43
C TYR A 156 -19.05 3.15 48.72
N PHE A 157 -17.81 3.62 48.86
CA PHE A 157 -17.40 4.44 49.99
C PHE A 157 -17.52 5.93 49.68
N THR A 158 -18.07 6.69 50.62
CA THR A 158 -18.20 8.15 50.60
C THR A 158 -17.14 8.84 51.49
N GLY A 159 -16.45 8.06 52.30
CA GLY A 159 -15.33 8.43 53.18
C GLY A 159 -14.70 7.18 53.76
N ASN A 160 -13.61 7.32 54.53
CA ASN A 160 -13.00 6.18 55.24
C ASN A 160 -14.05 5.57 56.19
N ASP A 161 -14.25 4.26 56.11
CA ASP A 161 -15.26 3.53 56.89
C ASP A 161 -16.72 4.05 56.76
N VAL A 162 -17.05 4.79 55.69
CA VAL A 162 -18.43 5.25 55.43
C VAL A 162 -18.90 4.75 54.07
N ALA A 163 -19.65 3.64 54.08
CA ALA A 163 -20.26 3.05 52.90
C ALA A 163 -21.65 3.64 52.63
N SER A 164 -22.04 3.68 51.35
CA SER A 164 -23.37 4.07 50.87
C SER A 164 -23.76 3.25 49.63
N LEU A 165 -24.98 3.42 49.14
CA LEU A 165 -25.52 2.71 47.98
C LEU A 165 -25.83 3.67 46.83
N ALA A 166 -25.08 3.57 45.75
CA ALA A 166 -25.42 4.22 44.50
C ALA A 166 -26.55 3.43 43.81
N THR A 167 -27.48 4.13 43.15
CA THR A 167 -28.46 3.48 42.26
C THR A 167 -27.75 3.08 40.98
N LEU A 168 -27.66 1.78 40.72
CA LEU A 168 -27.04 1.24 39.52
C LEU A 168 -28.11 1.07 38.44
N THR A 169 -28.18 2.04 37.53
CA THR A 169 -29.16 2.06 36.43
C THR A 169 -29.08 0.79 35.57
N LYS A 170 -30.15 0.48 34.81
CA LYS A 170 -30.12 -0.63 33.86
C LYS A 170 -28.92 -0.54 32.91
N VAL A 171 -28.59 0.66 32.43
CA VAL A 171 -27.42 0.93 31.60
C VAL A 171 -26.11 0.57 32.30
N GLY A 172 -25.94 0.96 33.56
CA GLY A 172 -24.76 0.59 34.35
C GLY A 172 -24.64 -0.92 34.55
N ARG A 173 -25.74 -1.62 34.81
CA ARG A 173 -25.76 -3.10 34.91
C ARG A 173 -25.44 -3.78 33.58
N ASP A 174 -26.06 -3.34 32.50
CA ASP A 174 -25.87 -3.91 31.16
C ASP A 174 -24.40 -3.78 30.69
N ILE A 175 -23.71 -2.69 31.07
CA ILE A 175 -22.26 -2.47 30.82
C ILE A 175 -21.41 -3.38 31.72
N LEU A 176 -21.65 -3.39 33.04
CA LEU A 176 -20.88 -4.21 33.99
C LEU A 176 -21.04 -5.72 33.75
N ALA A 177 -22.13 -6.14 33.10
CA ALA A 177 -22.36 -7.53 32.72
C ALA A 177 -21.60 -7.97 31.45
N LYS A 178 -20.91 -7.06 30.73
CA LYS A 178 -20.13 -7.40 29.53
C LYS A 178 -18.77 -8.01 29.92
N SER A 179 -18.45 -9.17 29.36
CA SER A 179 -17.18 -9.86 29.57
C SER A 179 -16.03 -9.39 28.68
N THR A 180 -16.29 -8.55 27.68
CA THR A 180 -15.26 -8.05 26.73
C THR A 180 -15.48 -6.58 26.40
N VAL A 181 -14.39 -5.88 26.05
CA VAL A 181 -14.42 -4.49 25.56
C VAL A 181 -15.27 -4.36 24.30
N ALA A 182 -15.20 -5.32 23.38
CA ALA A 182 -16.02 -5.35 22.17
C ALA A 182 -17.53 -5.34 22.47
N ALA A 183 -17.98 -6.15 23.45
CA ALA A 183 -19.39 -6.20 23.83
C ALA A 183 -19.88 -4.95 24.58
N VAL A 184 -18.97 -4.13 25.15
CA VAL A 184 -19.26 -2.78 25.65
C VAL A 184 -19.37 -1.78 24.50
N ILE A 185 -18.43 -1.80 23.55
CA ILE A 185 -18.43 -0.96 22.34
C ILE A 185 -19.72 -1.16 21.52
N GLU A 186 -20.13 -2.42 21.32
CA GLU A 186 -21.39 -2.79 20.67
C GLU A 186 -22.61 -2.25 21.43
N TYR A 187 -22.64 -2.42 22.76
CA TYR A 187 -23.74 -1.92 23.60
C TYR A 187 -23.85 -0.38 23.58
N LEU A 188 -22.73 0.32 23.48
CA LEU A 188 -22.70 1.78 23.32
C LEU A 188 -23.02 2.25 21.89
N GLY A 189 -23.24 1.33 20.94
CA GLY A 189 -23.48 1.65 19.53
C GLY A 189 -22.24 2.14 18.77
N LEU A 190 -21.03 1.98 19.34
CA LEU A 190 -19.78 2.54 18.81
C LEU A 190 -19.08 1.64 17.79
N GLN A 191 -19.57 0.42 17.56
CA GLN A 191 -18.90 -0.55 16.68
C GLN A 191 -18.70 -0.03 15.24
N GLU A 192 -19.69 0.68 14.68
CA GLU A 192 -19.55 1.29 13.35
C GLU A 192 -18.50 2.41 13.34
N THR A 193 -18.36 3.16 14.45
CA THR A 193 -17.32 4.20 14.58
C THR A 193 -15.93 3.58 14.61
N VAL A 194 -15.76 2.47 15.33
CA VAL A 194 -14.50 1.70 15.34
C VAL A 194 -14.18 1.19 13.93
N ASN A 195 -15.13 0.55 13.25
CA ASN A 195 -14.92 0.02 11.90
C ASN A 195 -14.57 1.12 10.89
N LYS A 196 -15.23 2.29 10.98
CA LYS A 196 -14.94 3.46 10.13
C LYS A 196 -13.57 4.07 10.42
N ALA A 197 -13.14 4.10 11.68
CA ALA A 197 -11.84 4.64 12.08
C ALA A 197 -10.67 3.71 11.70
N ASP A 198 -10.86 2.39 11.84
CA ASP A 198 -9.89 1.36 11.45
C ASP A 198 -9.66 1.36 9.92
N ASN A 199 -10.73 1.60 9.14
CA ASN A 199 -10.69 1.73 7.68
C ASN A 199 -10.62 3.20 7.20
N ALA A 200 -10.17 4.15 8.04
CA ALA A 200 -10.01 5.56 7.66
C ALA A 200 -8.62 5.83 7.06
N VAL A 201 -8.57 6.50 5.91
CA VAL A 201 -7.32 6.90 5.26
C VAL A 201 -6.52 7.85 6.14
N GLN A 202 -5.29 7.47 6.48
CA GLN A 202 -4.41 8.24 7.35
C GLN A 202 -3.78 9.44 6.65
N LYS A 203 -3.82 10.62 7.30
CA LYS A 203 -3.28 11.89 6.78
C LYS A 203 -1.77 11.88 6.52
N THR A 204 -1.04 10.94 7.11
CA THR A 204 0.42 10.75 6.94
C THR A 204 0.79 9.90 5.73
N GLY A 205 -0.19 9.41 4.96
CA GLY A 205 -0.02 8.45 3.87
C GLY A 205 -0.57 7.07 4.25
N ASP A 206 -1.12 6.38 3.26
CA ASP A 206 -1.86 5.12 3.45
C ASP A 206 -1.90 4.28 2.15
N THR A 207 -2.44 3.06 2.21
CA THR A 207 -2.71 2.20 1.05
C THR A 207 -4.20 1.99 0.87
N LEU A 208 -4.75 2.43 -0.27
CA LEU A 208 -6.17 2.25 -0.59
C LEU A 208 -6.41 0.91 -1.30
N SER A 209 -7.48 0.22 -0.92
CA SER A 209 -7.98 -1.01 -1.56
C SER A 209 -9.12 -0.76 -2.56
N GLY A 210 -9.53 0.49 -2.74
CA GLY A 210 -10.58 0.94 -3.66
C GLY A 210 -10.29 2.31 -4.26
N GLY A 211 -11.16 2.78 -5.16
CA GLY A 211 -11.05 4.10 -5.78
C GLY A 211 -11.44 5.24 -4.84
N LEU A 212 -10.91 6.43 -5.12
CA LEU A 212 -11.33 7.70 -4.50
C LEU A 212 -12.08 8.53 -5.54
N THR A 213 -13.23 9.09 -5.16
CA THR A 213 -14.06 9.95 -6.02
C THR A 213 -14.23 11.31 -5.35
N PHE A 214 -14.12 12.38 -6.13
CA PHE A 214 -14.51 13.73 -5.73
C PHE A 214 -15.90 14.02 -6.32
N GLU A 215 -16.86 14.40 -5.47
CA GLU A 215 -18.28 14.62 -5.85
C GLU A 215 -18.60 16.11 -6.10
N ASN A 216 -17.57 16.95 -6.19
CA ASN A 216 -17.62 18.40 -6.38
C ASN A 216 -16.28 18.87 -6.97
N ASP A 217 -16.16 20.17 -7.26
CA ASP A 217 -14.93 20.81 -7.76
C ASP A 217 -13.83 20.87 -6.67
N SER A 218 -13.24 19.70 -6.41
CA SER A 218 -12.12 19.48 -5.50
C SER A 218 -10.85 19.19 -6.28
N ILE A 219 -9.71 19.60 -5.71
CA ILE A 219 -8.39 19.54 -6.36
C ILE A 219 -7.46 18.62 -5.58
N LEU A 220 -6.80 17.69 -6.29
CA LEU A 220 -5.64 16.96 -5.74
C LEU A 220 -4.37 17.79 -5.99
N ALA A 221 -3.66 18.17 -4.93
CA ALA A 221 -2.51 19.06 -5.03
C ALA A 221 -1.29 18.60 -4.23
N TRP A 222 -0.11 18.76 -4.84
CA TRP A 222 1.17 18.78 -4.16
C TRP A 222 1.60 20.25 -4.02
N ILE A 223 1.50 20.82 -2.82
CA ILE A 223 1.84 22.22 -2.54
C ILE A 223 3.09 22.23 -1.67
N ARG A 224 4.14 22.92 -2.13
CA ARG A 224 5.47 22.94 -1.49
C ARG A 224 6.23 24.18 -1.89
N ASN A 225 6.97 24.78 -0.96
CA ASN A 225 7.95 25.84 -1.28
C ASN A 225 7.32 27.06 -2.01
N THR A 226 6.05 27.38 -1.72
CA THR A 226 5.15 28.31 -2.46
C THR A 226 4.76 27.90 -3.89
N ASP A 227 5.33 26.82 -4.40
CA ASP A 227 5.02 26.22 -5.70
C ASP A 227 3.96 25.11 -5.58
N TRP A 228 3.42 24.67 -6.71
CA TRP A 228 2.45 23.58 -6.76
C TRP A 228 2.47 22.74 -8.04
N ALA A 229 1.97 21.51 -7.90
CA ALA A 229 1.41 20.71 -8.98
C ALA A 229 0.00 20.26 -8.59
N LYS A 230 -0.99 20.46 -9.47
CA LYS A 230 -2.42 20.23 -9.20
C LYS A 230 -3.07 19.38 -10.30
N ILE A 231 -4.12 18.65 -9.92
CA ILE A 231 -5.01 17.90 -10.80
C ILE A 231 -6.45 18.20 -10.39
N GLY A 232 -7.30 18.53 -11.36
CA GLY A 232 -8.74 18.77 -11.13
C GLY A 232 -9.57 18.49 -12.38
N PHE A 233 -10.88 18.66 -12.26
CA PHE A 233 -11.84 18.45 -13.34
C PHE A 233 -12.83 19.61 -13.39
N LYS A 234 -12.73 20.44 -14.42
CA LYS A 234 -13.65 21.56 -14.65
C LYS A 234 -14.91 21.03 -15.31
N ASN A 235 -16.06 21.19 -14.66
CA ASN A 235 -17.37 20.91 -15.21
C ASN A 235 -18.42 21.77 -14.52
N ASP A 236 -19.06 22.69 -15.27
CA ASP A 236 -20.12 23.55 -14.73
C ASP A 236 -21.49 22.86 -14.78
N SER A 237 -21.67 21.91 -15.71
CA SER A 237 -22.86 21.06 -15.88
C SER A 237 -22.61 19.95 -16.91
N ASP A 238 -23.55 19.00 -17.06
CA ASP A 238 -23.54 18.00 -18.13
C ASP A 238 -23.58 18.62 -19.55
N ALA A 239 -24.09 19.85 -19.68
CA ALA A 239 -24.13 20.61 -20.94
C ALA A 239 -22.90 21.54 -21.14
N ASP A 240 -21.89 21.44 -20.28
CA ASP A 240 -20.68 22.25 -20.35
C ASP A 240 -19.83 21.88 -21.58
N THR A 241 -19.78 22.80 -22.55
CA THR A 241 -19.06 22.62 -23.81
C THR A 241 -17.54 22.76 -23.67
N ASP A 242 -17.05 23.19 -22.52
CA ASP A 242 -15.62 23.34 -22.20
C ASP A 242 -15.30 22.65 -20.86
N SER A 243 -15.75 21.40 -20.73
CA SER A 243 -15.41 20.55 -19.58
C SER A 243 -14.15 19.73 -19.86
N TYR A 244 -13.21 19.75 -18.91
CA TYR A 244 -11.90 19.10 -19.09
C TYR A 244 -11.26 18.68 -17.75
N MET A 245 -10.52 17.57 -17.80
CA MET A 245 -9.54 17.25 -16.76
C MET A 245 -8.29 18.08 -17.01
N TRP A 246 -7.84 18.83 -16.00
CA TRP A 246 -6.68 19.71 -16.11
C TRP A 246 -5.55 19.29 -15.18
N PHE A 247 -4.34 19.67 -15.61
CA PHE A 247 -3.09 19.51 -14.88
C PHE A 247 -2.42 20.87 -14.86
N GLU A 248 -2.04 21.37 -13.69
CA GLU A 248 -1.48 22.72 -13.51
C GLU A 248 -0.18 22.67 -12.69
N THR A 249 0.79 23.50 -13.05
CA THR A 249 1.99 23.78 -12.25
C THR A 249 2.20 25.29 -12.13
N GLY A 250 2.75 25.75 -11.01
CA GLY A 250 3.03 27.17 -10.75
C GLY A 250 3.91 27.38 -9.51
N ASP A 251 4.32 28.60 -9.18
CA ASP A 251 3.83 29.89 -9.74
C ASP A 251 4.89 30.71 -10.48
N ASN A 252 6.07 30.15 -10.76
CA ASN A 252 7.16 30.92 -11.38
C ASN A 252 7.18 30.78 -12.92
N GLY A 253 6.26 30.00 -13.49
CA GLY A 253 6.16 29.74 -14.93
C GLY A 253 7.30 28.88 -15.50
N ASN A 254 8.17 28.38 -14.63
CA ASN A 254 9.28 27.48 -14.99
C ASN A 254 9.05 26.04 -14.52
N GLU A 255 8.08 25.82 -13.63
CA GLU A 255 7.54 24.51 -13.29
C GLU A 255 6.90 23.90 -14.55
N TYR A 256 7.10 22.60 -14.77
CA TYR A 256 6.77 21.97 -16.05
C TYR A 256 6.42 20.49 -15.89
N PHE A 257 5.68 19.95 -16.87
CA PHE A 257 5.27 18.55 -16.85
C PHE A 257 6.32 17.65 -17.50
N LYS A 258 6.59 16.49 -16.88
CA LYS A 258 7.58 15.51 -17.34
C LYS A 258 7.02 14.09 -17.32
N TRP A 259 7.06 13.43 -18.47
CA TRP A 259 6.74 12.01 -18.61
C TRP A 259 8.02 11.19 -18.75
N ARG A 260 8.14 10.16 -17.91
CA ARG A 260 9.34 9.31 -17.80
C ARG A 260 8.94 7.88 -17.47
N HIS A 261 9.71 6.92 -17.98
CA HIS A 261 9.55 5.50 -17.69
C HIS A 261 10.80 4.99 -16.94
N ARG A 262 10.61 4.08 -15.97
CA ARG A 262 11.69 3.40 -15.26
C ARG A 262 11.64 1.91 -15.60
N LEU A 263 12.70 1.41 -16.22
CA LEU A 263 12.82 0.00 -16.61
C LEU A 263 13.27 -0.86 -15.42
N ALA A 264 13.13 -2.19 -15.57
CA ALA A 264 13.76 -3.16 -14.68
C ALA A 264 15.28 -2.90 -14.59
N GLY A 265 15.85 -3.03 -13.38
CA GLY A 265 17.22 -2.58 -13.10
C GLY A 265 17.36 -1.08 -12.80
N GLY A 266 16.28 -0.31 -12.85
CA GLY A 266 16.21 1.06 -12.32
C GLY A 266 16.61 2.17 -13.29
N GLN A 267 16.96 1.86 -14.53
CA GLN A 267 17.26 2.86 -15.57
C GLN A 267 16.05 3.76 -15.82
N LEU A 268 16.28 5.07 -15.85
CA LEU A 268 15.25 6.09 -16.09
C LEU A 268 15.40 6.65 -17.51
N LYS A 269 14.29 6.68 -18.27
CA LYS A 269 14.21 7.28 -19.60
C LYS A 269 13.15 8.37 -19.60
N GLU A 270 13.54 9.60 -19.94
CA GLU A 270 12.58 10.67 -20.23
C GLU A 270 11.98 10.47 -21.63
N LEU A 271 10.67 10.77 -21.74
CA LEU A 271 9.88 10.55 -22.96
C LEU A 271 9.36 11.88 -23.51
N MET A 272 8.86 12.76 -22.66
CA MET A 272 8.25 14.03 -23.05
C MET A 272 8.37 15.06 -21.94
N ASN A 273 8.54 16.33 -22.29
CA ASN A 273 8.44 17.47 -21.38
C ASN A 273 7.53 18.55 -22.00
N LEU A 274 6.54 19.05 -21.26
CA LEU A 274 5.72 20.20 -21.65
C LEU A 274 6.07 21.39 -20.76
N LYS A 275 6.62 22.43 -21.37
CA LYS A 275 7.00 23.71 -20.75
C LYS A 275 6.08 24.83 -21.26
N TRP A 276 6.23 26.02 -20.66
CA TRP A 276 5.52 27.25 -21.05
C TRP A 276 5.53 27.56 -22.56
N ASP A 277 6.64 27.30 -23.25
CA ASP A 277 6.86 27.66 -24.65
C ASP A 277 6.90 26.47 -25.62
N SER A 278 6.98 25.24 -25.11
CA SER A 278 7.40 24.09 -25.92
C SER A 278 6.93 22.72 -25.40
N LEU A 279 6.37 21.93 -26.31
CA LEU A 279 6.16 20.50 -26.15
C LEU A 279 7.36 19.74 -26.75
N ASN A 280 8.23 19.22 -25.89
CA ASN A 280 9.45 18.52 -26.28
C ASN A 280 9.23 17.00 -26.20
N ILE A 281 9.06 16.36 -27.35
CA ILE A 281 8.97 14.88 -27.45
C ILE A 281 10.39 14.34 -27.66
N LEU A 282 10.89 13.54 -26.72
CA LEU A 282 12.27 13.03 -26.67
C LEU A 282 12.44 11.63 -27.29
N VAL A 283 11.43 11.21 -28.04
CA VAL A 283 11.25 9.92 -28.72
C VAL A 283 10.48 10.16 -30.01
N ASN A 284 10.21 9.11 -30.80
CA ASN A 284 9.39 9.23 -32.00
C ASN A 284 7.95 9.61 -31.63
N ALA A 285 7.40 10.62 -32.33
CA ALA A 285 5.97 10.94 -32.27
C ALA A 285 5.23 10.19 -33.38
N VAL A 286 4.27 9.33 -32.99
CA VAL A 286 3.38 8.63 -33.93
C VAL A 286 1.98 9.22 -33.76
N ILE A 287 1.49 9.91 -34.78
CA ILE A 287 0.18 10.56 -34.78
C ILE A 287 -0.76 9.72 -35.65
N ASN A 288 -1.73 9.08 -35.00
CA ASN A 288 -2.79 8.34 -35.69
C ASN A 288 -3.94 9.30 -35.99
N GLY A 289 -4.26 9.48 -37.27
CA GLY A 289 -5.18 10.51 -37.73
C GLY A 289 -4.43 11.71 -38.32
N CYS A 290 -5.02 12.90 -38.18
CA CYS A 290 -4.58 14.10 -38.88
C CYS A 290 -3.87 15.10 -37.96
N LEU A 291 -2.80 15.73 -38.44
CA LEU A 291 -2.07 16.80 -37.75
C LEU A 291 -2.51 18.17 -38.29
N GLY A 292 -2.82 19.11 -37.41
CA GLY A 292 -3.01 20.52 -37.75
C GLY A 292 -1.89 21.37 -37.14
N ILE A 293 -1.32 22.27 -37.94
CA ILE A 293 -0.29 23.22 -37.50
C ILE A 293 -0.91 24.62 -37.51
N GLY A 294 -1.19 25.16 -36.31
CA GLY A 294 -1.89 26.44 -36.13
C GLY A 294 -3.40 26.37 -36.44
N THR A 295 -3.99 25.18 -36.49
CA THR A 295 -5.33 24.92 -37.03
C THR A 295 -5.87 23.56 -36.58
N THR A 296 -7.19 23.36 -36.60
CA THR A 296 -7.82 22.02 -36.52
C THR A 296 -7.89 21.43 -37.93
N ASN A 297 -7.21 20.31 -38.20
CA ASN A 297 -7.20 19.71 -39.53
C ASN A 297 -8.57 19.08 -39.90
N ALA A 298 -9.15 19.50 -41.02
CA ALA A 298 -10.39 18.99 -41.61
C ALA A 298 -10.17 18.18 -42.91
N LEU A 299 -8.93 18.05 -43.40
CA LEU A 299 -8.56 17.09 -44.45
C LEU A 299 -8.75 15.64 -43.99
N GLY A 300 -8.59 15.38 -42.68
CA GLY A 300 -8.83 14.09 -42.03
C GLY A 300 -7.81 12.99 -42.40
N GLY A 301 -7.85 11.86 -41.67
CA GLY A 301 -6.94 10.71 -41.89
C GLY A 301 -5.46 11.10 -41.91
N ASN A 302 -4.62 10.36 -42.64
CA ASN A 302 -3.18 10.58 -42.75
C ASN A 302 -2.84 11.91 -43.48
N SER A 303 -2.94 13.05 -42.79
CA SER A 303 -2.74 14.38 -43.37
C SER A 303 -2.11 15.39 -42.41
N ILE A 304 -1.55 16.45 -42.98
CA ILE A 304 -1.03 17.64 -42.29
C ILE A 304 -1.70 18.87 -42.90
N ALA A 305 -2.34 19.72 -42.09
CA ALA A 305 -2.92 21.00 -42.51
C ALA A 305 -2.17 22.18 -41.88
N PHE A 306 -2.14 23.33 -42.56
CA PHE A 306 -1.31 24.48 -42.17
C PHE A 306 -2.11 25.79 -42.14
N GLY A 307 -2.29 26.40 -40.97
CA GLY A 307 -2.89 27.73 -40.78
C GLY A 307 -4.41 27.83 -40.98
N ASP A 308 -4.95 27.16 -41.99
CA ASP A 308 -6.39 26.92 -42.19
C ASP A 308 -6.71 25.42 -41.99
N ASN A 309 -7.98 25.01 -42.03
CA ASN A 309 -8.35 23.62 -41.76
C ASN A 309 -8.29 22.69 -42.99
N ASP A 310 -8.11 23.21 -44.20
CA ASP A 310 -8.32 22.49 -45.46
C ASP A 310 -7.25 22.72 -46.55
N THR A 311 -6.13 23.34 -46.21
CA THR A 311 -4.89 23.44 -47.01
C THR A 311 -3.76 22.61 -46.39
N GLY A 312 -3.13 21.75 -47.20
CA GLY A 312 -1.96 20.98 -46.76
C GLY A 312 -1.66 19.73 -47.58
N LEU A 313 -1.14 18.70 -46.91
CA LEU A 313 -0.70 17.44 -47.50
C LEU A 313 -1.53 16.27 -46.97
N LYS A 314 -1.94 15.34 -47.85
CA LYS A 314 -2.70 14.15 -47.46
C LYS A 314 -2.19 12.92 -48.21
N GLN A 315 -2.02 11.82 -47.48
CA GLN A 315 -1.82 10.51 -48.09
C GLN A 315 -3.19 9.90 -48.41
N ASN A 316 -3.45 9.65 -49.69
CA ASN A 316 -4.72 9.06 -50.19
C ASN A 316 -4.54 7.63 -50.69
N GLY A 317 -3.77 6.83 -49.94
CA GLY A 317 -3.32 5.50 -50.32
C GLY A 317 -1.79 5.39 -50.32
N ASP A 318 -1.28 4.17 -50.44
CA ASP A 318 0.17 3.95 -50.50
C ASP A 318 0.79 4.59 -51.75
N GLY A 319 1.98 5.18 -51.61
CA GLY A 319 2.69 5.89 -52.67
C GLY A 319 2.03 7.17 -53.22
N LEU A 320 0.87 7.61 -52.70
CA LEU A 320 0.13 8.79 -53.17
C LEU A 320 0.20 9.94 -52.16
N LEU A 321 0.94 11.00 -52.50
CA LEU A 321 1.02 12.24 -51.72
C LEU A 321 0.29 13.38 -52.44
N ASP A 322 -0.87 13.74 -51.92
CA ASP A 322 -1.74 14.75 -52.49
C ASP A 322 -1.59 16.09 -51.76
N VAL A 323 -1.61 17.18 -52.53
CA VAL A 323 -1.62 18.56 -52.06
C VAL A 323 -3.04 19.10 -52.18
N TYR A 324 -3.57 19.57 -51.05
CA TYR A 324 -4.86 20.23 -50.94
C TYR A 324 -4.67 21.72 -50.66
N ALA A 325 -5.55 22.56 -51.20
CA ALA A 325 -5.64 23.97 -50.88
C ALA A 325 -7.11 24.40 -50.85
N ASN A 326 -7.57 24.99 -49.74
CA ASN A 326 -8.97 25.38 -49.53
C ASN A 326 -9.95 24.23 -49.89
N GLY A 327 -9.66 23.02 -49.39
CA GLY A 327 -10.44 21.80 -49.59
C GLY A 327 -10.34 21.20 -51.00
N GLN A 328 -9.68 21.87 -51.94
CA GLN A 328 -9.49 21.39 -53.31
C GLN A 328 -8.20 20.57 -53.43
N HIS A 329 -8.31 19.35 -53.95
CA HIS A 329 -7.16 18.60 -54.43
C HIS A 329 -6.56 19.31 -55.66
N VAL A 330 -5.36 19.88 -55.52
CA VAL A 330 -4.72 20.71 -56.57
C VAL A 330 -3.56 20.02 -57.27
N PHE A 331 -2.80 19.19 -56.55
CA PHE A 331 -1.57 18.57 -57.06
C PHE A 331 -1.37 17.19 -56.43
N ARG A 332 -0.78 16.24 -57.18
CA ARG A 332 -0.41 14.91 -56.70
C ARG A 332 1.03 14.59 -57.08
N PHE A 333 1.78 14.14 -56.09
CA PHE A 333 3.05 13.45 -56.25
C PHE A 333 2.80 11.95 -56.10
N GLN A 334 3.25 11.20 -57.08
CA GLN A 334 3.28 9.75 -57.08
C GLN A 334 4.56 9.29 -57.78
N ASN A 335 4.91 8.01 -57.68
CA ASN A 335 6.14 7.51 -58.29
C ASN A 335 6.23 7.87 -59.79
N GLY A 336 7.30 8.57 -60.17
CA GLY A 336 7.60 8.94 -61.56
C GLY A 336 6.84 10.12 -62.18
N VAL A 337 5.82 10.71 -61.53
CA VAL A 337 5.07 11.83 -62.14
C VAL A 337 4.50 12.83 -61.12
N ALA A 338 4.47 14.09 -61.55
CA ALA A 338 3.84 15.22 -60.88
C ALA A 338 2.60 15.66 -61.70
N ILE A 339 1.40 15.58 -61.12
CA ILE A 339 0.13 15.89 -61.78
C ILE A 339 -0.53 17.07 -61.06
N ALA A 340 -0.94 18.12 -61.77
CA ALA A 340 -1.94 19.05 -61.23
C ALA A 340 -3.34 18.70 -61.75
N PHE A 341 -4.30 18.68 -60.84
CA PHE A 341 -5.72 18.44 -61.15
C PHE A 341 -6.48 19.72 -61.50
N LYS A 342 -5.90 20.87 -61.15
CA LYS A 342 -6.27 22.15 -61.73
C LYS A 342 -5.36 22.42 -62.93
N ASN A 343 -5.60 23.54 -63.61
CA ASN A 343 -4.61 24.10 -64.51
C ASN A 343 -3.23 24.08 -63.84
N ILE A 344 -2.21 23.55 -64.53
CA ILE A 344 -0.83 23.94 -64.25
C ILE A 344 -0.72 25.40 -64.70
N GLN A 345 -1.30 26.30 -63.90
CA GLN A 345 -0.61 27.47 -63.41
C GLN A 345 0.48 26.94 -62.47
N ALA A 346 1.60 26.44 -63.02
CA ALA A 346 2.50 27.32 -63.74
C ALA A 346 2.43 28.67 -63.04
N GLY A 347 3.07 28.75 -61.87
CA GLY A 347 3.05 29.82 -60.87
C GLY A 347 1.69 30.46 -60.53
N THR A 348 1.63 31.13 -59.38
CA THR A 348 0.76 32.32 -59.29
C THR A 348 1.21 33.42 -60.28
N ALA A 349 2.37 33.23 -60.95
CA ALA A 349 2.92 34.04 -62.04
C ALA A 349 3.54 33.29 -63.29
N ARG A 350 3.33 31.96 -63.53
CA ARG A 350 3.83 31.13 -64.70
C ARG A 350 5.10 30.23 -64.54
N LYS A 351 5.02 28.96 -65.05
CA LYS A 351 5.96 27.77 -65.10
C LYS A 351 5.33 26.40 -65.62
N PHE A 352 5.06 26.13 -66.91
CA PHE A 352 5.98 25.60 -67.96
C PHE A 352 6.42 24.10 -67.83
N THR A 353 6.38 23.32 -68.93
CA THR A 353 6.80 21.89 -69.05
C THR A 353 8.13 21.75 -69.78
N LEU A 354 9.04 20.92 -69.24
CA LEU A 354 10.38 20.67 -69.77
C LEU A 354 10.70 19.16 -69.70
N SER A 355 11.51 18.64 -70.62
CA SER A 355 12.07 17.29 -70.54
C SER A 355 13.51 17.23 -71.05
N SER A 356 14.26 16.23 -70.58
CA SER A 356 15.65 16.02 -70.93
C SER A 356 15.97 14.53 -70.91
N ALA A 357 16.71 14.06 -71.91
CA ALA A 357 17.15 12.67 -72.00
C ALA A 357 18.54 12.44 -71.39
N ASN A 358 19.15 13.47 -70.77
CA ASN A 358 20.47 13.51 -70.14
C ASN A 358 21.68 13.16 -71.03
N ASN A 359 21.44 12.59 -72.22
CA ASN A 359 22.43 12.37 -73.28
C ASN A 359 22.59 13.59 -74.20
N SER A 360 21.52 14.36 -74.36
CA SER A 360 21.57 15.65 -75.02
C SER A 360 22.42 16.56 -74.15
N THR A 361 23.33 17.29 -74.78
CA THR A 361 24.03 18.41 -74.14
C THR A 361 23.07 19.56 -73.79
N LYS A 362 21.79 19.44 -74.17
CA LYS A 362 20.76 20.49 -74.18
C LYS A 362 19.33 19.97 -73.91
N ASN A 363 18.50 20.71 -73.17
CA ASN A 363 17.13 20.31 -72.78
C ASN A 363 16.04 20.74 -73.82
N ALA A 364 14.78 20.30 -73.67
CA ALA A 364 13.68 20.58 -74.62
C ALA A 364 12.29 20.86 -73.98
N ALA A 365 11.43 21.63 -74.67
CA ALA A 365 10.12 22.10 -74.15
C ALA A 365 9.04 22.46 -75.22
N PHE A 366 7.74 22.49 -74.82
CA PHE A 366 6.55 22.47 -75.71
C PHE A 366 5.35 23.38 -75.29
N TYR A 367 4.51 23.83 -76.24
CA TYR A 367 3.46 24.88 -76.08
C TYR A 367 2.15 24.65 -76.90
N LEU A 368 0.97 25.17 -76.46
CA LEU A 368 -0.39 24.98 -77.07
C LEU A 368 -1.39 26.18 -76.82
N TRP A 369 -2.12 26.68 -77.85
CA TRP A 369 -3.03 27.87 -77.81
C TRP A 369 -4.14 27.89 -78.93
N GLY A 370 -4.89 29.01 -79.16
CA GLY A 370 -5.96 29.15 -80.19
C GLY A 370 -6.90 30.37 -80.06
N ASN A 371 -7.63 30.81 -81.09
CA ASN A 371 -8.63 31.93 -81.02
C ASN A 371 -9.67 31.89 -82.19
N PRO A 372 -10.79 32.64 -82.20
CA PRO A 372 -12.01 32.27 -82.96
C PRO A 372 -12.02 31.94 -84.48
N SER A 373 -11.19 32.38 -85.43
CA SER A 373 -10.03 33.26 -85.41
C SER A 373 -8.87 32.53 -86.10
N ARG A 374 -7.99 31.94 -85.28
CA ARG A 374 -7.01 30.90 -85.57
C ARG A 374 -7.20 29.76 -84.53
N PRO A 375 -8.25 28.90 -84.63
CA PRO A 375 -8.83 28.21 -83.46
C PRO A 375 -7.96 27.32 -82.59
N VAL A 376 -6.82 26.80 -83.10
CA VAL A 376 -5.78 26.12 -82.28
C VAL A 376 -4.39 26.41 -82.89
N VAL A 377 -3.34 26.49 -82.07
CA VAL A 377 -1.92 26.64 -82.46
C VAL A 377 -1.00 25.90 -81.47
N ALA A 378 0.18 25.39 -81.88
CA ALA A 378 1.17 24.74 -80.98
C ALA A 378 2.64 24.94 -81.43
N GLU A 379 3.63 24.82 -80.54
CA GLU A 379 5.04 25.23 -80.73
C GLU A 379 6.07 24.42 -79.89
N LEU A 380 7.35 24.40 -80.28
CA LEU A 380 8.46 23.65 -79.63
C LEU A 380 9.82 24.38 -79.73
N GLY A 381 10.72 24.15 -78.78
CA GLY A 381 12.16 24.47 -78.87
C GLY A 381 13.05 23.68 -77.89
N ASP A 382 14.34 23.96 -77.92
CA ASP A 382 15.40 23.41 -77.07
C ASP A 382 16.32 24.51 -76.50
N ASP A 383 17.47 24.17 -75.90
CA ASP A 383 18.48 25.17 -75.44
C ASP A 383 19.18 25.94 -76.61
N SER A 384 18.64 25.95 -77.83
CA SER A 384 19.24 26.61 -79.01
C SER A 384 18.30 27.52 -79.82
N GLY A 385 16.98 27.51 -79.61
CA GLY A 385 16.04 28.44 -80.26
C GLY A 385 14.64 27.85 -80.50
N TRP A 386 13.68 28.69 -80.94
CA TRP A 386 12.37 28.17 -81.39
C TRP A 386 12.55 27.42 -82.70
N HIS A 387 12.04 26.19 -82.76
CA HIS A 387 12.18 25.36 -83.94
C HIS A 387 11.02 25.63 -84.90
N PHE A 388 9.79 25.70 -84.38
CA PHE A 388 8.58 25.86 -85.19
C PHE A 388 7.33 26.22 -84.39
N PHE A 389 6.32 26.77 -85.09
CA PHE A 389 4.93 26.88 -84.61
C PHE A 389 3.92 26.48 -85.71
N SER A 390 2.72 26.05 -85.34
CA SER A 390 1.62 25.57 -86.22
C SER A 390 0.27 26.17 -85.84
N GLN A 391 -0.43 26.95 -86.68
CA GLN A 391 -1.67 27.71 -86.39
C GLN A 391 -2.89 27.32 -87.24
N ARG A 392 -4.14 27.58 -86.80
CA ARG A 392 -5.40 27.43 -87.60
C ARG A 392 -5.96 28.76 -88.17
N ASN A 393 -6.98 28.75 -89.06
CA ASN A 393 -7.73 29.78 -89.85
C ASN A 393 -9.23 29.96 -89.40
N PRO A 394 -10.07 30.97 -89.79
CA PRO A 394 -11.51 31.00 -89.46
C PRO A 394 -12.38 30.16 -90.43
N ASP A 395 -11.86 29.97 -91.63
CA ASP A 395 -12.17 28.92 -92.61
C ASP A 395 -11.66 27.53 -92.16
N ASN A 396 -11.03 27.43 -90.99
CA ASN A 396 -10.31 26.27 -90.47
C ASN A 396 -8.99 25.87 -91.20
N SER A 397 -8.42 26.71 -92.09
CA SER A 397 -7.10 26.45 -92.72
C SER A 397 -5.93 26.54 -91.71
N ILE A 398 -4.66 26.34 -92.09
CA ILE A 398 -3.50 26.29 -91.15
C ILE A 398 -2.24 26.96 -91.73
N VAL A 399 -1.34 27.51 -90.89
CA VAL A 399 -0.03 28.12 -91.25
C VAL A 399 1.09 27.71 -90.28
N PHE A 400 2.33 27.58 -90.77
CA PHE A 400 3.51 27.10 -90.04
C PHE A 400 4.77 27.90 -90.44
N THR A 401 5.72 28.14 -89.54
CA THR A 401 6.98 28.88 -89.83
C THR A 401 8.14 28.38 -88.95
N VAL A 402 9.38 28.55 -89.43
CA VAL A 402 10.64 27.99 -88.89
C VAL A 402 11.79 29.00 -89.10
N ASN A 403 12.84 28.98 -88.27
CA ASN A 403 14.03 29.82 -88.38
C ASN A 403 15.33 29.00 -88.51
N GLY A 404 16.37 29.61 -89.07
CA GLY A 404 17.44 28.87 -89.74
C GLY A 404 16.93 28.30 -91.05
N GLN A 405 17.57 27.25 -91.55
CA GLN A 405 17.03 26.54 -92.69
C GLN A 405 15.87 25.66 -92.24
N VAL A 406 14.69 25.85 -92.85
CA VAL A 406 13.73 24.76 -92.95
C VAL A 406 14.38 23.76 -93.90
N ILE A 407 14.90 22.65 -93.38
CA ILE A 407 15.53 21.59 -94.18
C ILE A 407 14.50 20.45 -94.36
N PRO A 408 13.63 20.50 -95.38
CA PRO A 408 12.81 19.35 -95.74
C PRO A 408 13.68 18.22 -96.30
N LEU A 409 13.27 16.98 -96.03
CA LEU A 409 13.97 15.77 -96.46
C LEU A 409 13.94 15.54 -97.98
N ASN A 410 13.02 16.22 -98.69
CA ASN A 410 12.80 16.08 -100.11
C ASN A 410 12.54 17.47 -100.71
N TYR A 411 13.51 17.95 -101.50
CA TYR A 411 13.43 19.22 -102.23
C TYR A 411 12.91 19.03 -103.66
N GLY A 412 12.45 17.86 -104.08
CA GLY A 412 11.96 17.61 -105.45
C GLY A 412 10.76 18.47 -105.88
N ASN A 413 10.04 19.07 -104.93
CA ASN A 413 9.04 20.10 -105.16
C ASN A 413 9.63 21.51 -105.44
N PHE A 414 10.87 21.78 -105.02
CA PHE A 414 11.66 22.97 -105.32
C PHE A 414 12.63 22.78 -106.50
N ASP A 415 13.24 21.59 -106.67
CA ASP A 415 14.38 21.35 -107.57
C ASP A 415 14.04 21.36 -109.06
N ALA A 416 12.78 21.09 -109.43
CA ALA A 416 12.31 21.15 -110.81
C ALA A 416 12.25 22.59 -111.42
N ARG A 417 13.17 23.50 -111.03
CA ARG A 417 13.05 24.96 -111.28
C ARG A 417 14.34 25.74 -111.55
N TYR A 418 15.51 25.37 -111.00
CA TYR A 418 16.59 26.34 -110.71
C TYR A 418 18.02 25.98 -111.23
N LYS A 419 19.04 26.71 -110.75
CA LYS A 419 20.46 26.73 -111.19
C LYS A 419 21.38 26.52 -109.96
N TYR A 420 22.61 25.99 -110.03
CA TYR A 420 23.70 26.36 -110.95
C TYR A 420 24.69 25.23 -111.32
N ARG A 421 25.10 25.22 -112.59
CA ARG A 421 26.50 25.10 -113.02
C ARG A 421 26.82 26.22 -114.03
N THR A 422 28.04 26.75 -113.95
CA THR A 422 28.90 27.25 -115.07
C THR A 422 28.61 28.50 -115.95
N GLU A 423 27.54 29.31 -115.83
CA GLU A 423 27.28 30.38 -116.84
C GLU A 423 26.98 31.83 -116.34
N GLY A 424 27.77 32.36 -115.40
CA GLY A 424 27.72 33.80 -115.01
C GLY A 424 28.84 34.64 -115.62
N VAL A 425 28.62 35.95 -115.85
CA VAL A 425 29.69 36.89 -116.22
C VAL A 425 30.54 37.20 -114.99
N GLN A 426 31.85 37.05 -115.13
CA GLN A 426 32.85 37.10 -114.05
C GLN A 426 33.74 38.35 -114.09
N ASP A 427 34.05 38.90 -115.28
CA ASP A 427 34.96 40.05 -115.46
C ASP A 427 34.79 40.68 -116.88
N VAL A 428 35.33 41.89 -117.14
CA VAL A 428 35.23 42.64 -118.41
C VAL A 428 36.51 43.43 -118.75
N ARG A 429 36.98 43.39 -120.01
CA ARG A 429 38.20 44.12 -120.47
C ARG A 429 38.17 44.55 -121.95
N TYR A 430 39.11 45.41 -122.36
CA TYR A 430 39.47 45.58 -123.78
C TYR A 430 40.56 44.60 -124.23
N GLY A 431 40.46 44.08 -125.45
CA GLY A 431 41.41 43.15 -126.06
C GLY A 431 42.49 43.82 -126.93
N HIS A 432 43.08 43.01 -127.82
CA HIS A 432 44.16 43.41 -128.74
C HIS A 432 43.71 44.51 -129.73
N GLU A 433 44.64 45.40 -130.07
CA GLU A 433 44.42 46.53 -130.98
C GLU A 433 44.58 46.14 -132.45
N MET A 434 43.55 46.39 -133.23
CA MET A 434 43.48 46.14 -134.67
C MET A 434 43.57 47.47 -135.42
N TYR A 435 44.05 47.46 -136.65
CA TYR A 435 44.19 48.65 -137.50
C TYR A 435 43.53 48.41 -138.86
N TYR A 436 42.78 49.39 -139.36
CA TYR A 436 42.14 49.37 -140.67
C TYR A 436 42.66 50.52 -141.53
N SER A 437 43.09 50.22 -142.77
CA SER A 437 43.56 51.20 -143.76
C SER A 437 42.80 51.04 -145.09
N PRO A 438 42.45 52.12 -145.80
CA PRO A 438 41.63 52.06 -147.03
C PRO A 438 42.40 51.63 -148.29
N GLY A 439 43.69 51.31 -148.19
CA GLY A 439 44.51 50.80 -149.30
C GLY A 439 44.98 51.83 -150.34
N SER A 440 44.33 53.00 -150.41
CA SER A 440 44.83 54.16 -151.16
C SER A 440 44.32 55.46 -150.52
N ASN A 441 45.16 56.49 -150.49
CA ASN A 441 44.88 57.75 -149.82
C ASN A 441 44.15 58.79 -150.69
N THR A 442 43.84 58.46 -151.95
CA THR A 442 43.04 59.30 -152.86
C THR A 442 41.55 58.90 -152.93
N VAL A 443 41.11 57.96 -152.09
CA VAL A 443 39.74 57.42 -152.10
C VAL A 443 39.02 57.75 -150.80
N SER A 444 37.78 58.25 -150.88
CA SER A 444 36.93 58.47 -149.70
C SER A 444 36.43 57.14 -149.11
N TRP A 445 36.58 56.95 -147.79
CA TRP A 445 36.26 55.70 -147.10
C TRP A 445 35.41 55.92 -145.84
N ARG A 446 34.77 54.84 -145.37
CA ARG A 446 33.98 54.79 -144.12
C ARG A 446 34.24 53.46 -143.42
N PHE A 447 34.59 53.52 -142.14
CA PHE A 447 34.78 52.34 -141.29
C PHE A 447 33.74 52.31 -140.16
N CYS A 448 33.21 51.12 -139.88
CA CYS A 448 32.37 50.84 -138.70
C CYS A 448 33.07 49.74 -137.90
N ALA A 449 33.24 49.92 -136.58
CA ALA A 449 33.85 48.91 -135.73
C ALA A 449 33.01 47.61 -135.73
N PRO A 450 33.63 46.41 -135.79
CA PRO A 450 32.90 45.15 -135.74
C PRO A 450 32.09 44.97 -134.45
N SER A 451 31.10 44.06 -134.46
CA SER A 451 30.31 43.73 -133.27
C SER A 451 31.22 43.45 -132.06
N GLY A 452 30.93 44.11 -130.93
CA GLY A 452 31.73 44.08 -129.72
C GLY A 452 32.96 44.98 -129.68
N HIS A 453 33.30 45.76 -130.72
CA HIS A 453 34.54 46.55 -130.76
C HIS A 453 34.30 48.06 -130.65
N GLY A 454 35.27 48.78 -130.06
CA GLY A 454 35.33 50.24 -129.99
C GLY A 454 36.62 50.80 -130.60
N LEU A 455 36.58 52.04 -131.10
CA LEU A 455 37.75 52.74 -131.65
C LEU A 455 38.77 53.07 -130.54
N SER A 456 40.06 53.02 -130.88
CA SER A 456 41.18 53.26 -129.95
C SER A 456 42.30 54.15 -130.49
N GLY A 457 42.25 54.58 -131.76
CA GLY A 457 43.22 55.53 -132.33
C GLY A 457 43.01 55.83 -133.83
N MET A 458 43.86 56.68 -134.41
CA MET A 458 43.88 57.03 -135.85
C MET A 458 45.32 57.25 -136.34
N ALA A 459 45.58 57.08 -137.64
CA ALA A 459 46.89 57.33 -138.28
C ALA A 459 46.75 58.19 -139.55
N ILE A 460 47.78 58.99 -139.84
CA ILE A 460 47.75 60.13 -140.78
C ILE A 460 49.11 60.24 -141.50
N SER A 461 49.13 60.56 -142.80
CA SER A 461 50.34 60.86 -143.57
C SER A 461 50.31 62.21 -144.31
N ASP A 462 51.49 62.82 -144.42
CA ASP A 462 51.82 64.00 -145.23
C ASP A 462 52.39 63.54 -146.59
N THR A 463 52.01 64.20 -147.69
CA THR A 463 52.46 63.90 -149.06
C THR A 463 53.23 65.04 -149.75
N GLY A 464 53.55 66.11 -149.02
CA GLY A 464 54.42 67.19 -149.47
C GLY A 464 53.71 68.54 -149.68
N ARG A 465 54.51 69.57 -150.00
CA ARG A 465 54.08 70.98 -149.94
C ARG A 465 52.80 71.25 -150.75
N ASN A 466 51.77 71.70 -150.03
CA ASN A 466 50.45 72.13 -150.51
C ASN A 466 49.53 71.01 -151.04
N SER A 467 49.73 69.74 -150.65
CA SER A 467 48.62 68.77 -150.56
C SER A 467 47.96 68.83 -149.17
N ALA A 468 46.89 68.06 -148.97
CA ALA A 468 46.22 67.92 -147.68
C ALA A 468 46.65 66.62 -146.98
N ASP A 469 46.65 66.61 -145.65
CA ASP A 469 46.91 65.42 -144.83
C ASP A 469 45.86 64.34 -145.08
N ASN A 470 46.31 63.10 -145.26
CA ASN A 470 45.43 61.96 -145.51
C ASN A 470 45.31 61.07 -144.28
N VAL A 471 44.10 60.62 -143.97
CA VAL A 471 43.88 59.63 -142.91
C VAL A 471 44.15 58.24 -143.47
N ASP A 472 45.29 57.67 -143.08
CA ASP A 472 45.76 56.36 -143.52
C ASP A 472 44.99 55.21 -142.86
N GLY A 473 44.30 55.45 -141.73
CA GLY A 473 43.53 54.42 -141.06
C GLY A 473 43.09 54.71 -139.62
N VAL A 474 42.40 53.74 -139.01
CA VAL A 474 41.93 53.77 -137.61
C VAL A 474 42.30 52.52 -136.83
N TYR A 475 42.53 52.68 -135.53
CA TYR A 475 42.73 51.58 -134.58
C TYR A 475 41.44 51.27 -133.79
N TYR A 476 41.21 50.00 -133.43
CA TYR A 476 40.05 49.54 -132.67
C TYR A 476 40.32 48.27 -131.84
N ARG A 477 39.54 48.02 -130.77
CA ARG A 477 39.70 46.89 -129.82
C ARG A 477 38.37 46.21 -129.48
N PRO A 478 38.30 44.87 -129.31
CA PRO A 478 37.12 44.20 -128.78
C PRO A 478 36.94 44.47 -127.29
N LEU A 479 35.70 44.72 -126.86
CA LEU A 479 35.26 44.54 -125.49
C LEU A 479 35.00 43.04 -125.25
N GLN A 480 35.59 42.49 -124.21
CA GLN A 480 35.50 41.08 -123.85
C GLN A 480 34.91 40.90 -122.45
N LYS A 481 34.19 39.80 -122.24
CA LYS A 481 33.65 39.37 -120.94
C LYS A 481 34.15 37.97 -120.59
N LEU A 482 34.49 37.75 -119.33
CA LEU A 482 34.88 36.45 -118.80
C LEU A 482 33.63 35.68 -118.37
N ILE A 483 33.46 34.45 -118.86
CA ILE A 483 32.43 33.50 -118.38
C ILE A 483 33.11 32.15 -118.20
N ASN A 484 32.96 31.54 -117.03
CA ASN A 484 33.53 30.23 -116.70
C ASN A 484 35.04 30.09 -117.03
N GLY A 485 35.82 31.15 -116.77
CA GLY A 485 37.25 31.18 -117.08
C GLY A 485 37.63 31.40 -118.56
N THR A 486 36.66 31.52 -119.47
CA THR A 486 36.90 31.80 -120.91
C THR A 486 36.52 33.24 -121.27
N TRP A 487 37.40 33.94 -121.98
CA TRP A 487 37.14 35.30 -122.49
C TRP A 487 36.36 35.25 -123.80
N TYR A 488 35.13 35.75 -123.79
CA TYR A 488 34.27 35.91 -124.96
C TYR A 488 34.27 37.36 -125.43
N ASN A 489 34.33 37.62 -126.73
CA ASN A 489 33.98 38.94 -127.26
C ASN A 489 32.50 39.23 -126.94
N VAL A 490 32.21 40.47 -126.55
CA VAL A 490 30.82 40.94 -126.40
C VAL A 490 30.17 41.05 -127.78
N ALA A 491 28.86 40.85 -127.87
CA ALA A 491 28.11 41.14 -129.09
C ALA A 491 27.48 42.55 -128.97
N SER A 492 27.71 43.40 -129.98
CA SER A 492 26.84 44.54 -130.28
C SER A 492 25.58 44.05 -130.99
N ILE A 493 24.44 44.65 -130.65
CA ILE A 493 23.11 44.40 -131.22
C ILE A 493 22.84 45.40 -132.34
#